data_AF-A0A6N6KYG5-F1
#
_entry.id   AF-A0A6N6KYG5-F1
#
_cell.length_a   1.000
_cell.length_b   1.000
_cell.length_c   1.000
_cell.angle_alpha   90.00
_cell.angle_beta   90.00
_cell.angle_gamma   90.00
#
_symmetry.space_group_name_H-M   'P 1'
#
loop_
_entity.id
_entity.type
_entity.pdbx_description
1 polymer ?
#
loop_
_entity_poly.entity_id
_entity_poly.type
_entity_poly.pdbx_seq_one_letter_code
_entity_poly.pdbx_strand_id
1 'polypeptide(L)'
;MGAVAVTDLVATGPLSPGEIQGIDRGVEQGLVPGEDVQATPACVNVCPVGARVFGDIKNPESKLSQYLDANDTFRLREDFGTEPKVHSVRLESEV
;
A
#
# COMPACT_ATOMS: atom_id res chain seq x y z
N MET A 1 13.44 15.12 -3.23
CA MET A 1 12.80 13.88 -3.71
C MET A 1 11.53 13.67 -2.89
N GLY A 2 10.40 13.34 -3.52
CA GLY A 2 9.09 13.31 -2.87
C GLY A 2 8.92 12.16 -1.88
N ALA A 3 8.03 12.34 -0.89
CA ALA A 3 7.67 11.30 0.06
C ALA A 3 6.98 10.13 -0.66
N VAL A 4 7.44 8.91 -0.39
CA VAL A 4 6.79 7.69 -0.88
C VAL A 4 5.75 7.27 0.16
N ALA A 5 4.52 7.08 -0.29
CA ALA A 5 3.42 6.56 0.52
C ALA A 5 3.22 5.08 0.18
N VAL A 6 3.16 4.27 1.22
CA VAL A 6 3.20 2.83 1.13
C VAL A 6 1.91 2.32 1.77
N THR A 7 1.06 1.63 1.02
CA THR A 7 -0.29 1.26 1.49
C THR A 7 -0.45 -0.25 1.48
N ASP A 8 -0.94 -0.78 2.60
CA ASP A 8 -1.25 -2.19 2.78
C ASP A 8 -2.60 -2.57 2.15
N LEU A 9 -2.62 -3.70 1.46
CA LEU A 9 -3.80 -4.35 0.88
C LEU A 9 -4.77 -4.81 1.96
N VAL A 10 -4.27 -5.26 3.12
CA VAL A 10 -5.11 -5.74 4.25
C VAL A 10 -5.82 -4.58 4.97
N ALA A 11 -5.70 -3.35 4.46
CA ALA A 11 -6.60 -2.26 4.83
C ALA A 11 -8.07 -2.52 4.47
N THR A 12 -8.34 -3.51 3.62
CA THR A 12 -9.70 -4.00 3.35
C THR A 12 -10.11 -4.96 4.47
N GLY A 13 -10.85 -4.46 5.47
CA GLY A 13 -11.50 -5.30 6.49
C GLY A 13 -12.50 -6.31 5.88
N PRO A 14 -13.22 -7.12 6.68
CA PRO A 14 -14.22 -8.06 6.18
C PRO A 14 -15.22 -7.31 5.29
N LEU A 15 -15.16 -7.59 4.00
CA LEU A 15 -15.64 -6.71 2.94
C LEU A 15 -17.13 -6.41 3.09
N SER A 16 -17.43 -5.18 3.47
CA SER A 16 -18.75 -4.61 3.24
C SER A 16 -18.93 -4.38 1.72
N PRO A 17 -20.11 -4.67 1.14
CA PRO A 17 -20.32 -4.52 -0.29
C PRO A 17 -20.24 -3.04 -0.68
N GLY A 18 -19.08 -2.58 -1.16
CA GLY A 18 -18.95 -1.20 -1.65
C GLY A 18 -17.55 -0.58 -1.75
N GLU A 19 -16.45 -1.28 -1.43
CA GLU A 19 -15.11 -0.66 -1.39
C GLU A 19 -14.24 -1.09 -2.57
N ILE A 20 -13.69 -0.11 -3.30
CA ILE A 20 -12.76 -0.20 -4.45
C ILE A 20 -13.06 -1.36 -5.43
N GLN A 21 -14.14 -1.22 -6.19
CA GLN A 21 -14.76 -2.20 -7.10
C GLN A 21 -13.85 -3.08 -8.00
N GLY A 22 -12.56 -2.76 -8.17
CA GLY A 22 -11.61 -3.51 -8.99
C GLY A 22 -10.70 -4.48 -8.23
N ILE A 23 -10.23 -4.12 -7.03
CA ILE A 23 -9.11 -4.83 -6.37
C ILE A 23 -9.54 -6.21 -5.88
N ASP A 24 -10.66 -6.27 -5.15
CA ASP A 24 -11.18 -7.52 -4.59
C ASP A 24 -11.43 -8.56 -5.68
N ARG A 25 -12.05 -8.13 -6.79
CA ARG A 25 -12.28 -8.97 -7.97
C ARG A 25 -10.97 -9.47 -8.56
N GLY A 26 -9.94 -8.63 -8.61
CA GLY A 26 -8.63 -9.03 -9.09
C GLY A 26 -8.01 -10.11 -8.21
N VAL A 27 -8.06 -9.93 -6.89
CA VAL A 27 -7.55 -10.92 -5.92
C VAL A 27 -8.32 -12.25 -6.00
N GLU A 28 -9.65 -12.21 -6.13
CA GLU A 28 -10.48 -13.41 -6.35
C GLU A 28 -10.12 -14.16 -7.63
N GLN A 29 -9.63 -13.45 -8.65
CA GLN A 29 -9.14 -14.02 -9.91
C GLN A 29 -7.69 -14.52 -9.82
N GLY A 30 -7.06 -14.46 -8.65
CA GLY A 30 -5.67 -14.86 -8.42
C GLY A 30 -4.65 -13.84 -8.93
N LEU A 31 -5.05 -12.60 -9.16
CA LEU A 31 -4.15 -11.51 -9.54
C LEU A 31 -3.45 -10.94 -8.30
N VAL A 32 -2.24 -10.41 -8.51
CA VAL A 32 -1.35 -9.91 -7.46
C VAL A 32 -1.47 -8.38 -7.34
N PRO A 33 -1.95 -7.85 -6.20
CA PRO A 33 -2.02 -6.41 -5.98
C PRO A 33 -0.65 -5.74 -5.92
N GLY A 34 -0.51 -4.59 -6.59
CA GLY A 34 0.77 -3.90 -6.78
C GLY A 34 1.57 -4.37 -8.00
N GLU A 35 1.09 -5.40 -8.70
CA GLU A 35 1.68 -5.90 -9.94
C GLU A 35 0.67 -5.92 -11.08
N ASP A 36 -0.49 -6.53 -10.84
CA ASP A 36 -1.58 -6.60 -11.80
C ASP A 36 -2.44 -5.34 -11.72
N VAL A 37 -2.57 -4.66 -12.87
CA VAL A 37 -3.32 -3.39 -12.99
C VAL A 37 -4.76 -3.52 -12.51
N GLN A 38 -5.40 -4.66 -12.77
CA GLN A 38 -6.80 -4.92 -12.38
C GLN A 38 -6.96 -5.13 -10.87
N ALA A 39 -5.91 -5.57 -10.18
CA ALA A 39 -5.88 -5.77 -8.74
C ALA A 39 -5.19 -4.61 -7.99
N THR A 40 -4.93 -3.49 -8.67
CA THR A 40 -4.14 -2.36 -8.14
C THR A 40 -4.92 -1.05 -8.24
N PRO A 41 -4.89 -0.18 -7.21
CA PRO A 41 -5.58 1.10 -7.25
C PRO A 41 -5.12 1.99 -8.40
N ALA A 42 -6.05 2.74 -9.00
CA ALA A 42 -5.75 3.68 -10.08
C ALA A 42 -4.67 4.70 -9.73
N CYS A 43 -4.62 5.16 -8.46
CA CYS A 43 -3.64 6.13 -8.01
C CYS A 43 -2.20 5.57 -7.94
N VAL A 44 -2.05 4.26 -7.83
CA VAL A 44 -0.76 3.54 -7.90
C VAL A 44 -0.39 3.33 -9.37
N ASN A 45 -1.35 2.84 -10.17
CA ASN A 45 -1.16 2.61 -11.61
C ASN A 45 -0.77 3.86 -12.40
N VAL A 46 -1.32 5.03 -12.04
CA VAL A 46 -1.08 6.29 -12.75
C VAL A 46 0.21 6.98 -12.30
N CYS A 47 0.82 6.57 -11.19
CA CYS A 47 1.94 7.30 -10.61
C CYS A 47 3.22 7.10 -11.44
N PRO A 48 3.71 8.10 -12.18
CA PRO A 48 4.86 7.92 -13.07
C PRO A 48 6.19 7.81 -12.31
N VAL A 49 6.23 8.32 -11.07
CA VAL A 49 7.44 8.40 -10.23
C VAL A 49 7.54 7.26 -9.21
N GLY A 50 6.55 6.37 -9.13
CA GLY A 50 6.56 5.28 -8.15
C GLY A 50 6.46 5.75 -6.70
N ALA A 51 5.86 6.93 -6.45
CA ALA A 51 5.66 7.46 -5.09
C ALA A 51 4.61 6.70 -4.28
N ARG A 52 3.91 5.73 -4.88
CA ARG A 52 2.94 4.87 -4.20
C ARG A 52 3.29 3.41 -4.39
N VAL A 53 3.45 2.69 -3.30
CA VAL A 53 3.68 1.24 -3.30
C VAL A 53 2.46 0.57 -2.66
N PHE A 54 1.92 -0.46 -3.31
CA PHE A 54 0.75 -1.21 -2.85
C PHE A 54 1.05 -2.71 -2.87
N GLY A 55 0.50 -3.46 -1.93
CA GLY A 55 0.71 -4.90 -1.84
C GLY A 55 0.22 -5.47 -0.51
N ASP A 56 0.43 -6.76 -0.26
CA ASP A 56 0.04 -7.42 0.98
C ASP A 56 1.18 -7.43 2.00
N ILE A 57 0.99 -6.80 3.16
CA ILE A 57 1.97 -6.77 4.26
C ILE A 57 2.18 -8.14 4.92
N LYS A 58 1.22 -9.06 4.80
CA LYS A 58 1.33 -10.42 5.34
C LYS A 58 2.14 -11.34 4.44
N ASN A 59 2.28 -10.99 3.16
CA ASN A 59 3.10 -11.75 2.22
C ASN A 59 4.53 -11.17 2.20
N PRO A 60 5.55 -11.87 2.73
CA PRO A 60 6.93 -11.37 2.75
C PRO A 60 7.55 -11.23 1.36
N GLU A 61 7.01 -11.94 0.36
CA GLU A 61 7.48 -11.84 -1.03
C GLU A 61 6.86 -10.65 -1.78
N SER A 62 5.90 -9.93 -1.18
CA SER A 62 5.28 -8.77 -1.80
C SER A 62 6.26 -7.59 -1.88
N LYS A 63 6.12 -6.77 -2.94
CA LYS A 63 6.88 -5.52 -3.11
C LYS A 63 6.71 -4.60 -1.90
N LEU A 64 5.53 -4.59 -1.29
CA LEU A 64 5.24 -3.82 -0.10
C LEU A 64 6.10 -4.27 1.09
N SER A 65 6.09 -5.55 1.41
CA SER A 65 6.81 -6.09 2.56
C SER A 65 8.32 -5.91 2.43
N GLN A 66 8.86 -6.16 1.25
CA GLN A 66 10.28 -5.90 0.95
C GLN A 66 10.62 -4.41 1.07
N TYR A 67 9.71 -3.53 0.64
CA TYR A 67 9.93 -2.09 0.72
C TYR A 67 9.87 -1.56 2.16
N LEU A 68 8.97 -2.08 2.99
CA LEU A 68 8.88 -1.75 4.41
C LEU A 68 10.08 -2.25 5.21
N ASP A 69 10.64 -3.41 4.85
CA ASP A 69 11.87 -3.94 5.46
C ASP A 69 13.10 -3.11 5.08
N ALA A 70 13.16 -2.62 3.83
CA ALA A 70 14.29 -1.87 3.32
C ALA A 70 14.30 -0.37 3.67
N ASN A 71 13.19 0.22 4.12
CA ASN A 71 13.07 1.67 4.34
C ASN A 71 12.53 2.01 5.74
N ASP A 72 13.03 3.09 6.35
CA ASP A 72 12.44 3.62 7.58
C ASP A 72 11.06 4.21 7.26
N THR A 73 10.02 3.58 7.81
CA THR A 73 8.64 4.02 7.60
C THR A 73 7.93 4.29 8.92
N PHE A 74 6.96 5.20 8.88
CA PHE A 74 6.15 5.57 10.02
C PHE A 74 4.70 5.74 9.62
N ARG A 75 3.80 5.56 10.57
CA ARG A 75 2.37 5.80 10.38
C ARG A 75 2.03 7.24 10.73
N LEU A 76 1.31 7.90 9.85
CA LEU A 76 0.87 9.27 10.09
C LEU A 76 -0.22 9.29 11.16
N ARG A 77 -0.02 10.10 12.20
CA ARG A 77 -1.02 10.38 13.25
C ARG A 77 -1.55 9.13 13.96
N GLU A 78 -0.66 8.22 14.33
CA GLU A 78 -1.04 6.99 15.06
C GLU A 78 -1.73 7.29 16.41
N ASP A 79 -1.46 8.46 17.01
CA ASP A 79 -2.09 8.93 18.27
C ASP A 79 -3.63 9.02 18.23
N PHE A 80 -4.23 9.04 17.04
CA PHE A 80 -5.69 9.06 16.88
C PHE A 80 -6.35 7.69 17.08
N GLY A 81 -5.56 6.62 17.29
CA GLY A 81 -6.07 5.27 17.50
C GLY A 81 -6.78 4.69 16.29
N THR A 82 -6.55 5.25 15.10
CA THR A 82 -7.22 4.86 13.84
C THR A 82 -6.51 3.74 13.09
N GLU A 83 -5.45 3.17 13.67
CA GLU A 83 -4.64 2.08 13.11
C GLU A 83 -4.39 2.22 11.60
N PRO A 84 -3.84 3.37 11.15
CA PRO A 84 -3.73 3.68 9.74
C PRO A 84 -2.87 2.64 9.01
N LYS A 85 -3.37 2.21 7.85
CA LYS A 85 -2.77 1.18 7.00
C LYS A 85 -1.89 1.76 5.89
N VAL A 86 -1.58 3.05 6.00
CA VAL A 86 -0.67 3.78 5.13
C VAL A 86 0.57 4.13 5.93
N HIS A 87 1.70 3.64 5.45
CA HIS A 87 3.04 3.89 5.94
C HIS A 87 3.70 4.96 5.07
N SER A 88 4.23 6.00 5.68
CA SER A 88 5.00 7.03 4.99
C SER A 88 6.48 6.74 5.16
N VAL A 89 7.25 6.88 4.09
CA VAL A 89 8.72 6.77 4.16
C VAL A 89 9.27 8.04 4.81
N ARG A 90 10.15 7.86 5.79
CA ARG A 90 10.94 8.96 6.33
C ARG A 90 11.94 9.39 5.27
N LEU A 91 11.82 10.64 4.82
CA LEU A 91 12.86 11.26 4.02
C LEU A 91 14.09 11.41 4.92
N GLU A 92 15.17 10.69 4.64
CA GLU A 92 16.46 10.96 5.28
C GLU A 92 16.95 12.35 4.85
N SER A 93 16.56 13.37 5.62
CA SER A 93 17.29 14.62 5.81
C SER A 93 16.58 15.48 6.86
N GLU A 94 16.98 15.30 8.12
CA GLU A 94 17.48 16.42 8.93
C GLU A 94 18.59 15.88 9.83
N VAL A 95 19.84 16.11 9.40
CA VAL A 95 20.94 16.45 10.31
C VAL A 95 20.87 17.96 10.50
#